data_AF-A0A9N9R9L6-F1
#
_entry.id   AF-A0A9N9R9L6-F1
#
_cell.length_a   1.000
_cell.length_b   1.000
_cell.length_c   1.000
_cell.angle_alpha   90.00
_cell.angle_beta   90.00
_cell.angle_gamma   90.00
#
_symmetry.space_group_name_H-M   'P 1'
#
loop_
_entity.id
_entity.type
_entity.pdbx_description
1 polymer ?
#
loop_
_entity_poly.entity_id
_entity_poly.type
_entity_poly.pdbx_seq_one_letter_code
_entity_poly.pdbx_strand_id
1 'polypeptide(L)'
;MRPVGKLIAEVLAELTKEGLNPTKLELLGLSLGGQTISFIAKSYQQLTGRNVSKLTGLDPAGPCFRQLGPEDRLTSSDADFVEVIHMNIDGYGMAARMGHVDFYVNGGEFQPGDLYLFPCASLCSHSKVFFLWLSAMKNPDKFVAIKCDSIQQARDAECYDREPRETNLLGPKVNRSVHGIFYLSTTRGYPYYLGTKGLDPAHVAWKHYSELNSRDNEEFHV
;
A
#
# COMPACT_ATOMS: atom_id res chain seq x y z
N MET A 1 -4.38 14.28 -14.69
CA MET A 1 -5.10 14.19 -13.40
C MET A 1 -5.36 15.55 -12.73
N ARG A 2 -4.51 16.57 -12.91
CA ARG A 2 -4.72 17.89 -12.27
C ARG A 2 -6.09 18.55 -12.55
N PRO A 3 -6.62 18.59 -13.80
CA PRO A 3 -7.93 19.20 -14.05
C PRO A 3 -9.07 18.48 -13.31
N VAL A 4 -9.03 17.14 -13.29
CA VAL A 4 -9.97 16.30 -12.53
C VAL A 4 -9.85 16.58 -11.04
N GLY A 5 -8.61 16.65 -10.53
CA GLY A 5 -8.33 16.97 -9.13
C GLY A 5 -8.92 18.31 -8.70
N LYS A 6 -8.68 19.36 -9.50
CA LYS A 6 -9.20 20.70 -9.27
C LYS A 6 -10.74 20.73 -9.27
N LEU A 7 -11.38 20.13 -10.27
CA LEU A 7 -12.83 20.12 -10.38
C LEU A 7 -13.50 19.44 -9.17
N ILE A 8 -12.98 18.29 -8.75
CA ILE A 8 -13.52 17.59 -7.58
C ILE A 8 -13.26 18.40 -6.30
N ALA A 9 -12.10 19.04 -6.18
CA ALA A 9 -11.78 19.90 -5.04
C ALA A 9 -12.70 21.11 -4.92
N GLU A 10 -13.09 21.73 -6.05
CA GLU A 10 -14.09 22.81 -6.07
C GLU A 10 -15.44 22.33 -5.51
N VAL A 11 -15.91 21.16 -5.94
CA VAL A 11 -17.15 20.56 -5.40
C VAL A 11 -17.03 20.28 -3.89
N LEU A 12 -15.91 19.71 -3.44
CA LEU A 12 -15.68 19.44 -2.01
C LEU A 12 -15.59 20.73 -1.19
N ALA A 13 -15.01 21.80 -1.75
CA ALA A 13 -14.94 23.11 -1.10
C ALA A 13 -16.33 23.73 -0.94
N GLU A 14 -17.20 23.64 -1.95
CA GLU A 14 -18.59 24.08 -1.82
C GLU A 14 -19.35 23.24 -0.78
N LEU A 15 -19.22 21.90 -0.81
CA LEU A 15 -19.83 21.04 0.20
C LEU A 15 -19.33 21.35 1.62
N THR A 16 -18.09 21.79 1.77
CA THR A 16 -17.52 22.20 3.07
C THR A 16 -18.21 23.44 3.62
N LYS A 17 -18.59 24.39 2.75
CA LYS A 17 -19.39 25.55 3.15
C LYS A 17 -20.79 25.14 3.61
N GLU A 18 -21.33 24.07 3.02
CA GLU A 18 -22.63 23.47 3.38
C GLU A 18 -22.56 22.48 4.57
N GLY A 19 -21.41 22.36 5.25
CA GLY A 19 -21.29 21.58 6.48
C GLY A 19 -20.57 20.23 6.36
N LEU A 20 -20.01 19.89 5.19
CA LEU A 20 -19.08 18.77 5.10
C LEU A 20 -17.87 19.03 6.01
N ASN A 21 -17.59 18.10 6.92
CA ASN A 21 -16.46 18.21 7.83
C ASN A 21 -15.20 17.54 7.22
N PRO A 22 -14.15 18.30 6.86
CA PRO A 22 -12.96 17.73 6.24
C PRO A 22 -12.18 16.78 7.15
N THR A 23 -12.31 16.91 8.48
CA THR A 23 -11.70 15.99 9.45
C THR A 23 -12.36 14.59 9.45
N LYS A 24 -13.44 14.41 8.68
CA LYS A 24 -14.08 13.11 8.43
C LYS A 24 -14.01 12.71 6.96
N LEU A 25 -13.42 13.53 6.10
CA LEU A 25 -13.32 13.27 4.66
C LEU A 25 -12.11 12.37 4.38
N GLU A 26 -12.38 11.19 3.84
CA GLU A 26 -11.36 10.25 3.40
C GLU A 26 -11.48 10.01 1.90
N LEU A 27 -10.36 10.04 1.19
CA LEU A 27 -10.31 9.77 -0.24
C LEU A 27 -9.47 8.51 -0.50
N LEU A 28 -9.96 7.65 -1.37
CA LEU A 28 -9.28 6.42 -1.77
C LEU A 28 -9.08 6.40 -3.28
N GLY A 29 -7.90 6.00 -3.73
CA GLY A 29 -7.54 6.02 -5.13
C GLY A 29 -6.68 4.82 -5.52
N LEU A 30 -7.11 4.10 -6.55
CA LEU A 30 -6.39 2.97 -7.15
C LEU A 30 -5.55 3.43 -8.33
N SER A 31 -4.29 2.98 -8.45
CA SER A 31 -3.45 3.24 -9.63
C SER A 31 -3.32 4.74 -9.92
N LEU A 32 -3.71 5.20 -11.11
CA LEU A 32 -3.79 6.62 -11.47
C LEU A 32 -4.72 7.41 -10.54
N GLY A 33 -5.76 6.76 -10.01
CA GLY A 33 -6.62 7.31 -8.96
C GLY A 33 -5.87 7.64 -7.68
N GLY A 34 -4.84 6.87 -7.31
CA GLY A 34 -3.97 7.17 -6.16
C GLY A 34 -3.22 8.49 -6.31
N GLN A 35 -2.77 8.79 -7.53
CA GLN A 35 -2.19 10.11 -7.86
C GLN A 35 -3.27 11.20 -7.97
N THR A 36 -4.49 10.83 -8.33
CA THR A 36 -5.60 11.78 -8.48
C THR A 36 -6.06 12.33 -7.15
N ILE A 37 -6.20 11.48 -6.13
CA ILE A 37 -6.62 11.91 -4.79
C ILE A 37 -5.62 12.90 -4.16
N SER A 38 -4.33 12.81 -4.51
CA SER A 38 -3.32 13.83 -4.18
C SER A 38 -3.66 15.19 -4.79
N PHE A 39 -3.92 15.24 -6.10
CA PHE A 39 -4.30 16.50 -6.75
C PHE A 39 -5.63 17.06 -6.26
N ILE A 40 -6.59 16.21 -5.89
CA ILE A 40 -7.83 16.63 -5.22
C ILE A 40 -7.47 17.31 -3.90
N ALA A 41 -6.70 16.64 -3.04
CA ALA A 41 -6.39 17.11 -1.70
C ALA A 41 -5.55 18.40 -1.71
N LYS A 42 -4.54 18.50 -2.58
CA LYS A 42 -3.75 19.74 -2.78
C LYS A 42 -4.61 20.91 -3.23
N SER A 43 -5.46 20.69 -4.22
CA SER A 43 -6.36 21.74 -4.72
C SER A 43 -7.37 22.14 -3.64
N TYR A 44 -7.89 21.18 -2.88
CA TYR A 44 -8.80 21.42 -1.76
C TYR A 44 -8.13 22.24 -0.65
N GLN A 45 -6.88 21.90 -0.29
CA GLN A 45 -6.09 22.66 0.68
C GLN A 45 -5.85 24.09 0.20
N GLN A 46 -5.51 24.30 -1.08
CA GLN A 46 -5.34 25.64 -1.66
C GLN A 46 -6.64 26.46 -1.63
N LEU A 47 -7.79 25.83 -1.86
CA LEU A 47 -9.10 26.50 -1.89
C LEU A 47 -9.66 26.82 -0.50
N THR A 48 -9.40 25.96 0.49
CA THR A 48 -10.05 26.03 1.80
C THR A 48 -9.11 26.34 2.97
N GLY A 49 -7.80 26.24 2.76
CA GLY A 49 -6.80 26.30 3.84
C GLY A 49 -6.83 25.10 4.78
N ARG A 50 -7.55 24.02 4.45
CA ARG A 50 -7.75 22.85 5.30
C ARG A 50 -7.32 21.56 4.59
N ASN A 51 -6.78 20.62 5.35
CA ASN A 51 -6.52 19.27 4.87
C ASN A 51 -7.78 18.41 4.95
N VAL A 52 -7.81 17.36 4.12
CA VAL A 52 -8.71 16.21 4.33
C VAL A 52 -8.12 15.27 5.38
N SER A 53 -8.96 14.47 6.03
CA SER A 53 -8.54 13.56 7.12
C SER A 53 -7.58 12.47 6.65
N LYS A 54 -7.90 11.78 5.55
CA LYS A 54 -7.13 10.61 5.13
C LYS A 54 -7.10 10.44 3.61
N LEU A 55 -5.91 10.15 3.08
CA LEU A 55 -5.74 9.57 1.75
C LEU A 55 -5.35 8.10 1.88
N THR A 56 -5.95 7.25 1.04
CA THR A 56 -5.54 5.85 0.88
C THR A 56 -5.15 5.61 -0.58
N GLY A 57 -3.85 5.46 -0.83
CA GLY A 57 -3.30 5.13 -2.14
C GLY A 57 -3.18 3.62 -2.33
N LEU A 58 -4.04 3.04 -3.16
CA LEU A 58 -3.94 1.63 -3.55
C LEU A 58 -3.05 1.51 -4.79
N ASP A 59 -1.84 1.01 -4.58
CA ASP A 59 -0.77 0.85 -5.57
C ASP A 59 -0.67 2.03 -6.55
N PRO A 60 -0.37 3.26 -6.08
CA PRO A 60 -0.46 4.46 -6.91
C PRO A 60 0.47 4.38 -8.13
N ALA A 61 0.00 4.86 -9.28
CA ALA A 61 0.69 4.72 -10.55
C ALA A 61 2.09 5.37 -10.53
N GLY A 62 3.10 4.64 -10.98
CA GLY A 62 4.47 5.09 -11.19
C GLY A 62 4.75 5.70 -12.56
N PRO A 63 4.25 5.14 -13.69
CA PRO A 63 4.44 5.74 -15.00
C PRO A 63 4.02 7.22 -15.02
N CYS A 64 4.88 8.08 -15.55
CA CYS A 64 4.74 9.55 -15.54
C CYS A 64 4.90 10.24 -14.17
N PHE A 65 5.01 9.54 -13.04
CA PHE A 65 5.13 10.14 -11.69
C PHE A 65 6.48 9.91 -10.99
N ARG A 66 7.21 8.85 -11.35
CA ARG A 66 8.48 8.46 -10.68
C ARG A 66 9.52 9.56 -10.59
N GLN A 67 9.61 10.42 -11.59
CA GLN A 67 10.60 11.50 -11.66
C GLN A 67 10.05 12.85 -11.18
N LEU A 68 8.80 12.89 -10.72
CA LEU A 68 8.14 14.12 -10.32
C LEU A 68 8.41 14.46 -8.84
N GLY A 69 8.50 15.76 -8.56
CA GLY A 69 8.64 16.29 -7.21
C GLY A 69 7.36 16.18 -6.39
N PRO A 70 7.42 16.47 -5.07
CA PRO A 70 6.28 16.35 -4.16
C PRO A 70 5.04 17.13 -4.59
N GLU A 71 5.17 18.23 -5.33
CA GLU A 71 4.04 19.01 -5.86
C GLU A 71 3.20 18.25 -6.90
N ASP A 72 3.80 17.24 -7.53
CA ASP A 72 3.31 16.68 -8.77
C ASP A 72 3.00 15.18 -8.69
N ARG A 73 2.97 14.64 -7.46
CA ARG A 73 2.58 13.27 -7.13
C ARG A 73 2.04 13.19 -5.70
N LEU A 74 1.52 12.03 -5.33
CA LEU A 74 1.12 11.71 -3.95
C LEU A 74 2.31 11.84 -3.00
N THR A 75 2.07 12.53 -1.90
CA THR A 75 3.02 12.72 -0.78
C THR A 75 2.26 12.77 0.55
N SER A 76 2.97 12.53 1.66
CA SER A 76 2.38 12.48 2.98
C SER A 76 1.77 13.82 3.41
N SER A 77 2.25 14.94 2.88
CA SER A 77 1.76 16.29 3.18
C SER A 77 0.38 16.61 2.60
N ASP A 78 -0.18 15.74 1.75
CA ASP A 78 -1.42 16.01 1.03
C ASP A 78 -2.67 15.92 1.91
N ALA A 79 -2.57 15.33 3.10
CA ALA A 79 -3.67 15.18 4.07
C ALA A 79 -3.12 15.03 5.49
N ASP A 80 -4.03 15.04 6.48
CA ASP A 80 -3.65 14.81 7.88
C ASP A 80 -3.07 13.40 8.10
N PHE A 81 -3.48 12.44 7.29
CA PHE A 81 -2.91 11.10 7.25
C PHE A 81 -2.93 10.52 5.84
N VAL A 82 -1.90 9.75 5.48
CA VAL A 82 -1.74 9.14 4.16
C VAL A 82 -1.25 7.71 4.33
N GLU A 83 -2.08 6.76 3.92
CA GLU A 83 -1.77 5.33 3.88
C GLU A 83 -1.54 4.91 2.43
N VAL A 84 -0.47 4.16 2.17
CA VAL A 84 -0.13 3.69 0.83
C VAL A 84 0.12 2.20 0.86
N ILE A 85 -0.49 1.48 -0.08
CA ILE A 85 -0.34 0.04 -0.24
C ILE A 85 0.38 -0.22 -1.55
N HIS A 86 1.56 -0.81 -1.48
CA HIS A 86 2.46 -1.10 -2.59
C HIS A 86 2.40 -2.59 -2.93
N MET A 87 2.04 -2.90 -4.17
CA MET A 87 1.86 -4.28 -4.64
C MET A 87 2.48 -4.56 -6.01
N ASN A 88 2.88 -3.54 -6.76
CA ASN A 88 3.59 -3.70 -8.03
C ASN A 88 4.62 -2.58 -8.35
N ILE A 89 5.56 -2.36 -7.43
CA ILE A 89 6.48 -1.21 -7.41
C ILE A 89 7.43 -1.10 -8.62
N ASP A 90 7.83 -2.22 -9.21
CA ASP A 90 8.72 -2.27 -10.39
C ASP A 90 7.93 -2.34 -11.72
N GLY A 91 6.61 -2.41 -11.65
CA GLY A 91 5.70 -2.46 -12.81
C GLY A 91 4.91 -1.16 -12.97
N TYR A 92 3.65 -1.19 -12.57
CA TYR A 92 2.73 -0.05 -12.66
C TYR A 92 2.73 0.84 -11.42
N GLY A 93 3.16 0.33 -10.26
CA GLY A 93 3.21 1.06 -9.00
C GLY A 93 4.42 1.98 -8.85
N MET A 94 4.42 2.73 -7.76
CA MET A 94 5.53 3.56 -7.29
C MET A 94 6.34 2.81 -6.24
N ALA A 95 7.67 2.69 -6.41
CA ALA A 95 8.53 2.13 -5.36
C ALA A 95 8.78 3.10 -4.20
N ALA A 96 8.86 4.40 -4.50
CA ALA A 96 9.17 5.41 -3.51
C ALA A 96 8.04 5.55 -2.48
N ARG A 97 8.43 5.86 -1.24
CA ARG A 97 7.49 6.21 -0.18
C ARG A 97 6.68 7.44 -0.55
N MET A 98 5.39 7.39 -0.24
CA MET A 98 4.44 8.46 -0.51
C MET A 98 3.51 8.75 0.67
N GLY A 99 3.53 7.92 1.72
CA GLY A 99 2.64 8.03 2.86
C GLY A 99 3.32 8.37 4.18
N HIS A 100 2.47 8.57 5.18
CA HIS A 100 2.86 8.45 6.58
C HIS A 100 3.14 6.99 6.93
N VAL A 101 2.33 6.09 6.36
CA VAL A 101 2.46 4.64 6.46
C VAL A 101 2.46 4.05 5.06
N ASP A 102 3.53 3.34 4.72
CA ASP A 102 3.70 2.64 3.44
C ASP A 102 3.78 1.12 3.71
N PHE A 103 2.81 0.36 3.20
CA PHE A 103 2.79 -1.10 3.28
C PHE A 103 3.32 -1.72 1.98
N TYR A 104 4.42 -2.48 2.05
CA TYR A 104 4.97 -3.26 0.94
C TYR A 104 4.50 -4.71 1.09
N VAL A 105 3.43 -5.05 0.38
CA VAL A 105 2.75 -6.34 0.53
C VAL A 105 3.54 -7.39 -0.23
N ASN A 106 3.99 -8.44 0.48
CA ASN A 106 4.90 -9.45 -0.03
C ASN A 106 6.11 -8.82 -0.77
N GLY A 107 6.69 -7.75 -0.22
CA GLY A 107 7.82 -7.04 -0.83
C GLY A 107 7.43 -5.99 -1.88
N GLY A 108 6.18 -6.03 -2.36
CA GLY A 108 5.60 -5.01 -3.22
C GLY A 108 5.87 -5.18 -4.72
N GLU A 109 6.57 -6.22 -5.17
CA GLU A 109 6.92 -6.42 -6.59
C GLU A 109 5.90 -7.31 -7.32
N PHE A 110 5.81 -8.56 -6.89
CA PHE A 110 4.92 -9.57 -7.42
C PHE A 110 4.11 -10.21 -6.31
N GLN A 111 2.81 -10.34 -6.55
CA GLN A 111 1.90 -10.95 -5.60
C GLN A 111 1.76 -12.44 -5.92
N PRO A 112 1.55 -13.31 -4.92
CA PRO A 112 1.32 -14.73 -5.18
C PRO A 112 0.14 -14.91 -6.15
N GLY A 113 0.35 -15.56 -7.29
CA GLY A 113 -0.68 -15.76 -8.30
C GLY A 113 -1.63 -16.89 -7.95
N ASP A 114 -2.79 -17.00 -8.61
CA ASP A 114 -3.75 -18.09 -8.37
C ASP A 114 -3.29 -19.45 -8.93
N LEU A 115 -2.06 -19.58 -9.43
CA LEU A 115 -1.40 -20.84 -9.76
C LEU A 115 -0.13 -21.00 -8.92
N TYR A 116 0.10 -22.19 -8.35
CA TYR A 116 1.09 -22.38 -7.27
C TYR A 116 2.52 -22.07 -7.72
N LEU A 117 2.84 -22.40 -8.96
CA LEU A 117 4.19 -22.26 -9.52
C LEU A 117 4.45 -20.90 -10.18
N PHE A 118 3.44 -20.03 -10.31
CA PHE A 118 3.57 -18.81 -11.10
C PHE A 118 3.18 -17.57 -10.29
N PRO A 119 4.10 -16.61 -10.07
CA PRO A 119 3.75 -15.31 -9.52
C PRO A 119 2.77 -14.61 -10.47
N CYS A 120 1.94 -13.72 -9.93
CA CYS A 120 1.05 -12.95 -10.77
C CYS A 120 1.84 -11.99 -11.68
N ALA A 121 1.48 -11.94 -12.96
CA ALA A 121 2.02 -10.94 -13.88
C ALA A 121 1.74 -9.51 -13.38
N SER A 122 2.48 -8.53 -13.91
CA SER A 122 2.46 -7.12 -13.46
C SER A 122 1.03 -6.55 -13.27
N LEU A 123 0.16 -6.72 -14.26
CA LEU A 123 -1.23 -6.24 -14.18
C LEU A 123 -2.07 -6.96 -13.10
N CYS A 124 -1.85 -8.26 -12.89
CA CYS A 124 -2.53 -8.98 -11.81
C CYS A 124 -2.09 -8.43 -10.45
N SER A 125 -0.78 -8.31 -10.22
CA SER A 125 -0.23 -7.77 -8.97
C SER A 125 -0.77 -6.37 -8.67
N HIS A 126 -0.80 -5.51 -9.69
CA HIS A 126 -1.36 -4.16 -9.62
C HIS A 126 -2.87 -4.14 -9.31
N SER A 127 -3.64 -5.06 -9.89
CA SER A 127 -5.11 -5.11 -9.71
C SER A 127 -5.50 -5.79 -8.38
N LYS A 128 -4.66 -6.68 -7.85
CA LYS A 128 -4.96 -7.48 -6.66
C LYS A 128 -5.10 -6.65 -5.38
N VAL A 129 -4.51 -5.45 -5.35
CA VAL A 129 -4.66 -4.49 -4.25
C VAL A 129 -6.12 -4.15 -3.96
N PHE A 130 -6.98 -4.15 -4.98
CA PHE A 130 -8.42 -3.93 -4.81
C PHE A 130 -9.04 -5.02 -3.94
N PHE A 131 -8.77 -6.29 -4.24
CA PHE A 131 -9.31 -7.42 -3.47
C PHE A 131 -8.69 -7.53 -2.08
N LEU A 132 -7.41 -7.21 -1.95
CA LEU A 132 -6.73 -7.14 -0.66
C LEU A 132 -7.36 -6.06 0.24
N TRP A 133 -7.57 -4.85 -0.30
CA TRP A 133 -8.24 -3.76 0.41
C TRP A 133 -9.67 -4.12 0.83
N LEU A 134 -10.45 -4.74 -0.07
CA LEU A 134 -11.79 -5.23 0.26
C LEU A 134 -11.78 -6.24 1.42
N SER A 135 -10.80 -7.15 1.43
CA SER A 135 -10.63 -8.10 2.53
C SER A 135 -10.24 -7.41 3.83
N ALA A 136 -9.33 -6.42 3.79
CA ALA A 136 -8.91 -5.64 4.94
C ALA A 136 -10.07 -4.82 5.55
N MET A 137 -10.94 -4.24 4.72
CA MET A 137 -12.15 -3.56 5.21
C MET A 137 -13.10 -4.51 5.94
N LYS A 138 -13.26 -5.74 5.45
CA LYS A 138 -14.09 -6.77 6.10
C LYS A 138 -13.43 -7.36 7.35
N ASN A 139 -12.11 -7.33 7.42
CA ASN A 139 -11.31 -7.97 8.46
C ASN A 139 -10.25 -7.00 9.03
N PRO A 140 -10.67 -5.89 9.67
CA PRO A 140 -9.78 -4.76 9.98
C PRO A 140 -8.67 -5.06 11.00
N ASP A 141 -8.74 -6.20 11.71
CA ASP A 141 -7.73 -6.62 12.70
C ASP A 141 -6.81 -7.74 12.20
N LYS A 142 -6.88 -8.11 10.91
CA LYS A 142 -6.21 -9.32 10.41
C LYS A 142 -4.98 -9.07 9.55
N PHE A 143 -4.81 -7.89 8.98
CA PHE A 143 -3.65 -7.56 8.14
C PHE A 143 -2.56 -6.88 8.98
N VAL A 144 -1.89 -7.69 9.81
CA VAL A 144 -0.82 -7.24 10.71
C VAL A 144 0.50 -7.19 9.95
N ALA A 145 1.07 -6.01 9.83
CA ALA A 145 2.34 -5.76 9.15
C ALA A 145 3.45 -5.45 10.16
N ILE A 146 4.68 -5.83 9.83
CA ILE A 146 5.88 -5.58 10.64
C ILE A 146 6.65 -4.39 10.10
N LYS A 147 7.18 -3.53 10.99
CA LYS A 147 7.94 -2.36 10.58
C LYS A 147 9.34 -2.73 10.10
N CYS A 148 9.76 -2.08 9.03
CA CYS A 148 11.09 -2.21 8.43
C CYS A 148 11.85 -0.88 8.53
N ASP A 149 13.18 -0.93 8.47
CA ASP A 149 14.04 0.27 8.47
C ASP A 149 14.15 0.91 7.09
N SER A 150 13.99 0.10 6.03
CA SER A 150 14.14 0.55 4.64
C SER A 150 13.19 -0.15 3.69
N ILE A 151 13.03 0.42 2.49
CA ILE A 151 12.28 -0.20 1.39
C ILE A 151 12.96 -1.52 1.00
N GLN A 152 14.30 -1.57 1.03
CA GLN A 152 15.04 -2.77 0.66
C GLN A 152 14.75 -3.92 1.64
N GLN A 153 14.80 -3.67 2.96
CA GLN A 153 14.38 -4.68 3.94
C GLN A 153 12.94 -5.15 3.72
N ALA A 154 12.02 -4.24 3.36
CA ALA A 154 10.65 -4.61 3.07
C ALA A 154 10.54 -5.47 1.80
N ARG A 155 11.30 -5.15 0.74
CA ARG A 155 11.39 -5.98 -0.48
C ARG A 155 11.88 -7.40 -0.16
N ASP A 156 12.93 -7.50 0.65
CA ASP A 156 13.61 -8.76 0.95
C ASP A 156 12.98 -9.53 2.14
N ALA A 157 11.91 -8.99 2.75
CA ALA A 157 11.31 -9.48 4.00
C ALA A 157 12.31 -9.65 5.15
N GLU A 158 13.27 -8.74 5.28
CA GLU A 158 14.31 -8.74 6.31
C GLU A 158 13.96 -7.77 7.45
N CYS A 159 12.74 -7.86 7.97
CA CYS A 159 12.20 -6.93 8.98
C CYS A 159 12.00 -7.57 10.37
N TYR A 160 12.43 -8.82 10.56
CA TYR A 160 12.07 -9.63 11.74
C TYR A 160 13.03 -9.50 12.92
N ASP A 161 14.21 -8.93 12.71
CA ASP A 161 15.29 -8.88 13.72
C ASP A 161 15.14 -7.73 14.73
N ARG A 162 14.18 -6.83 14.52
CA ARG A 162 13.94 -5.68 15.40
C ARG A 162 13.28 -6.11 16.71
N GLU A 163 13.85 -5.67 17.83
CA GLU A 163 13.26 -5.80 19.16
C GLU A 163 13.23 -4.44 19.91
N PRO A 164 12.08 -4.00 20.46
CA PRO A 164 10.77 -4.64 20.37
C PRO A 164 10.20 -4.55 18.95
N ARG A 165 9.48 -5.60 18.54
CA ARG A 165 8.76 -5.60 17.27
C ARG A 165 7.70 -4.50 17.27
N GLU A 166 7.76 -3.67 16.24
CA GLU A 166 6.77 -2.62 16.00
C GLU A 166 5.88 -3.04 14.83
N THR A 167 4.56 -2.93 14.99
CA THR A 167 3.59 -3.40 14.00
C THR A 167 2.56 -2.33 13.70
N ASN A 168 1.88 -2.47 12.56
CA ASN A 168 0.72 -1.66 12.21
C ASN A 168 -0.31 -2.52 11.44
N LEU A 169 -1.55 -2.04 11.35
CA LEU A 169 -2.63 -2.71 10.65
C LEU A 169 -2.86 -2.03 9.30
N LEU A 170 -2.84 -2.80 8.21
CA LEU A 170 -3.31 -2.29 6.92
C LEU A 170 -4.84 -2.22 6.95
N GLY A 171 -5.41 -1.07 6.57
CA GLY A 171 -6.85 -0.88 6.46
C GLY A 171 -7.45 0.13 7.44
N PRO A 172 -8.76 0.00 7.77
CA PRO A 172 -9.48 1.01 8.56
C PRO A 172 -8.90 1.24 9.97
N LYS A 173 -8.22 0.25 10.55
CA LYS A 173 -7.63 0.31 11.90
C LYS A 173 -6.13 0.65 11.90
N VAL A 174 -5.60 1.15 10.79
CA VAL A 174 -4.23 1.66 10.74
C VAL A 174 -3.97 2.66 11.87
N ASN A 175 -2.90 2.40 12.63
CA ASN A 175 -2.47 3.28 13.71
C ASN A 175 -1.78 4.49 13.08
N ARG A 176 -2.45 5.65 13.14
CA ARG A 176 -1.98 6.90 12.54
C ARG A 176 -0.76 7.48 13.24
N SER A 177 -0.42 7.06 14.46
CA SER A 177 0.75 7.55 15.19
C SER A 177 2.04 6.76 14.89
N VAL A 178 1.91 5.59 14.25
CA VAL A 178 3.02 4.66 13.99
C VAL A 178 3.41 4.76 12.51
N HIS A 179 4.20 5.78 12.19
CA HIS A 179 4.68 6.03 10.83
C HIS A 179 5.82 5.11 10.42
N GLY A 180 5.99 4.92 9.11
CA GLY A 180 7.13 4.23 8.55
C GLY A 180 6.80 3.29 7.40
N ILE A 181 7.73 2.38 7.15
CA ILE A 181 7.68 1.34 6.14
C ILE A 181 7.28 0.04 6.82
N PHE A 182 6.33 -0.68 6.26
CA PHE A 182 5.86 -1.93 6.81
C PHE A 182 5.86 -3.02 5.75
N TYR A 183 6.37 -4.19 6.10
CA TYR A 183 6.22 -5.41 5.31
C TYR A 183 4.97 -6.14 5.78
N LEU A 184 4.16 -6.59 4.82
CA LEU A 184 2.96 -7.37 5.09
C LEU A 184 3.00 -8.66 4.28
N SER A 185 3.09 -9.81 4.96
CA SER A 185 2.91 -11.11 4.32
C SER A 185 1.43 -11.45 4.17
N THR A 186 1.09 -12.15 3.08
CA THR A 186 -0.26 -12.59 2.78
C THR A 186 -0.31 -14.04 2.31
N THR A 187 -1.47 -14.68 2.47
CA THR A 187 -1.78 -15.91 1.75
C THR A 187 -2.05 -15.63 0.29
N ARG A 188 -1.91 -16.66 -0.55
CA ARG A 188 -2.16 -16.56 -1.99
C ARG A 188 -3.60 -16.24 -2.36
N GLY A 189 -4.55 -16.98 -1.77
CA GLY A 189 -5.97 -16.82 -2.02
C GLY A 189 -6.68 -15.98 -0.96
N TYR A 190 -7.90 -15.56 -1.27
CA TYR A 190 -8.80 -14.95 -0.30
C TYR A 190 -8.95 -15.86 0.94
N PRO A 191 -8.89 -15.33 2.17
CA PRO A 191 -9.01 -13.91 2.52
C PRO A 191 -7.69 -13.13 2.61
N TYR A 192 -6.57 -13.65 2.11
CA TYR A 192 -5.23 -13.04 2.03
C TYR A 192 -4.51 -12.80 3.38
N TYR A 193 -5.21 -12.61 4.49
CA TYR A 193 -4.54 -12.30 5.75
C TYR A 193 -3.89 -13.51 6.41
N LEU A 194 -2.81 -13.26 7.15
CA LEU A 194 -2.16 -14.22 8.05
C LEU A 194 -2.38 -13.90 9.54
N GLY A 195 -2.87 -12.70 9.88
CA GLY A 195 -2.89 -12.24 11.27
C GLY A 195 -1.46 -12.14 11.82
N THR A 196 -1.29 -12.45 13.10
CA THR A 196 0.02 -12.48 13.76
C THR A 196 0.97 -13.53 13.21
N LYS A 197 0.47 -14.55 12.47
CA LYS A 197 1.35 -15.50 11.78
C LYS A 197 2.23 -14.82 10.73
N GLY A 198 1.80 -13.69 10.16
CA GLY A 198 2.61 -12.90 9.24
C GLY A 198 3.84 -12.24 9.89
N LEU A 199 3.97 -12.31 11.22
CA LEU A 199 5.12 -11.81 11.98
C LEU A 199 6.20 -12.89 12.19
N ASP A 200 6.04 -14.06 11.58
CA ASP A 200 7.01 -15.15 11.58
C ASP A 200 7.65 -15.25 10.18
N PRO A 201 8.99 -15.24 10.08
CA PRO A 201 9.70 -15.37 8.81
C PRO A 201 9.44 -16.69 8.08
N ALA A 202 8.85 -17.71 8.71
CA ALA A 202 8.38 -18.94 8.06
C ALA A 202 7.19 -18.70 7.12
N HIS A 203 6.46 -17.60 7.29
CA HIS A 203 5.29 -17.26 6.49
C HIS A 203 5.59 -16.23 5.39
N VAL A 204 6.86 -16.03 5.03
CA VAL A 204 7.25 -15.18 3.90
C VAL A 204 6.79 -15.83 2.59
N ALA A 205 6.04 -15.06 1.78
CA ALA A 205 5.29 -15.59 0.64
C ALA A 205 6.13 -16.36 -0.40
N TRP A 206 7.39 -15.98 -0.63
CA TRP A 206 8.26 -16.63 -1.63
C TRP A 206 9.10 -17.79 -1.08
N LYS A 207 9.22 -17.99 0.25
CA LYS A 207 9.98 -19.12 0.80
C LYS A 207 9.40 -20.48 0.40
N HIS A 208 8.08 -20.55 0.23
CA HIS A 208 7.41 -21.74 -0.27
C HIS A 208 7.76 -22.08 -1.74
N TYR A 209 8.29 -21.12 -2.52
CA TYR A 209 8.79 -21.37 -3.88
C TYR A 209 10.23 -21.87 -3.87
N SER A 210 11.08 -21.31 -2.99
CA SER A 210 12.48 -21.74 -2.89
C SER A 210 12.64 -23.16 -2.35
N GLU A 211 11.77 -23.60 -1.45
CA GLU A 211 11.81 -24.97 -0.90
C GLU A 211 11.44 -26.06 -1.92
N LEU A 212 10.73 -25.71 -3.00
CA LEU A 212 10.44 -26.64 -4.10
C LEU A 212 11.64 -26.74 -5.04
N ASN A 213 12.22 -25.59 -5.39
CA ASN A 213 13.43 -25.55 -6.22
C ASN A 213 14.65 -26.18 -5.53
N SER A 214 14.70 -26.20 -4.20
CA SER A 214 15.77 -26.89 -3.46
C SER A 214 15.57 -28.41 -3.41
N ARG A 215 14.32 -28.91 -3.43
CA ARG A 215 14.04 -30.35 -3.50
C ARG A 215 14.34 -30.92 -4.89
N ASP A 216 14.09 -30.15 -5.95
CA ASP A 216 14.43 -30.55 -7.32
C ASP A 216 15.95 -30.58 -7.58
N ASN A 217 16.77 -29.94 -6.75
CA ASN A 217 18.23 -29.98 -6.82
C ASN A 217 18.85 -31.14 -6.01
N GLU A 218 18.09 -31.81 -5.13
CA GLU A 218 18.58 -32.98 -4.39
C GLU A 218 18.32 -34.31 -5.14
N GLU A 219 17.43 -34.33 -6.14
CA GLU A 219 17.11 -35.55 -6.93
C GLU A 219 18.04 -35.81 -8.14
N PHE A 220 19.02 -34.95 -8.43
CA PHE A 220 19.98 -35.15 -9.55
C PHE A 220 21.40 -35.56 -9.11
N HIS A 221 21.58 -35.99 -7.86
CA HIS A 221 22.81 -36.59 -7.37
C HIS A 221 22.60 -38.02 -6.87
N VAL A 222 22.28 -38.94 -7.79
CA VAL A 222 22.49 -40.39 -7.63
C VAL A 222 23.06 -40.97 -8.92
#